data_AF-A0A212T3L9-F1
#
_entry.id   AF-A0A212T3L9-F1
#
_cell.length_a   1.000
_cell.length_b   1.000
_cell.length_c   1.000
_cell.angle_alpha   90.00
_cell.angle_beta   90.00
_cell.angle_gamma   90.00
#
_symmetry.space_group_name_H-M   'P 1'
#
loop_
_entity.id
_entity.type
_entity.pdbx_description
1 polymer ?
#
loop_
_entity_poly.entity_id
_entity_poly.type
_entity_poly.pdbx_seq_one_letter_code
_entity_poly.pdbx_strand_id
1 'polypeptide(L)' 'MNTEESIIRICAMLGIFGGLALQISHVLDQSTSRTISTFGFALAVVAYSRYARRLQTENQELRQRLEQRQEL' A
#
# COMPACT_ATOMS: atom_id res chain seq x y z
N MET A 1 9.44 9.63 -1.31
CA MET A 1 8.11 8.98 -1.31
C MET A 1 7.23 9.75 -2.28
N ASN A 2 6.65 9.11 -3.30
CA ASN A 2 5.88 9.85 -4.31
C ASN A 2 4.51 10.26 -3.73
N THR A 3 4.01 11.45 -4.04
CA THR A 3 2.75 11.97 -3.48
C THR A 3 1.56 11.04 -3.78
N GLU A 4 1.56 10.42 -4.96
CA GLU A 4 0.58 9.42 -5.38
C GLU A 4 0.59 8.16 -4.50
N GLU A 5 1.76 7.63 -4.13
CA GLU A 5 1.85 6.46 -3.24
C GLU A 5 1.30 6.78 -1.85
N SER A 6 1.54 8.00 -1.37
CA SER A 6 1.03 8.46 -0.08
C SER A 6 -0.50 8.55 -0.08
N ILE A 7 -1.09 9.10 -1.14
CA ILE A 7 -2.55 9.21 -1.28
C ILE A 7 -3.19 7.81 -1.32
N ILE A 8 -2.65 6.89 -2.13
CA ILE A 8 -3.18 5.52 -2.23
C ILE A 8 -3.09 4.82 -0.86
N ARG A 9 -2.00 5.01 -0.12
CA ARG A 9 -1.86 4.48 1.24
C ARG A 9 -2.92 5.03 2.20
N ILE A 10 -3.16 6.34 2.17
CA ILE A 10 -4.17 7.00 3.02
C ILE A 10 -5.56 6.48 2.65
N CYS A 11 -5.91 6.42 1.36
CA CYS A 11 -7.19 5.88 0.90
C CYS A 11 -7.36 4.40 1.30
N ALA A 12 -6.32 3.59 1.20
CA ALA A 12 -6.34 2.19 1.63
C ALA A 12 -6.57 2.07 3.14
N MET A 13 -5.86 2.87 3.95
CA MET A 13 -6.08 2.93 5.40
C MET A 13 -7.50 3.36 5.75
N LEU A 14 -8.01 4.44 5.13
CA LEU A 14 -9.37 4.90 5.34
C LEU A 14 -10.42 3.85 4.94
N GLY A 15 -10.18 3.11 3.85
CA GLY A 15 -11.08 2.02 3.43
C GLY A 15 -11.10 0.86 4.42
N ILE A 16 -9.93 0.44 4.92
CA ILE A 16 -9.82 -0.67 5.88
C ILE A 16 -10.42 -0.28 7.24
N PHE A 17 -9.95 0.83 7.81
CA PHE A 17 -10.42 1.28 9.13
C PHE A 17 -11.84 1.80 9.10
N GLY A 18 -12.22 2.53 8.05
CA GLY A 18 -13.58 3.00 7.85
C GLY A 18 -14.56 1.85 7.66
N GLY A 19 -14.21 0.85 6.84
CA GLY A 19 -15.01 -0.36 6.66
C GLY A 19 -15.26 -1.12 7.97
N LEU A 20 -14.20 -1.32 8.78
CA LEU A 20 -14.27 -1.94 10.11
C LEU A 20 -15.08 -1.11 11.12
N ALA A 21 -14.86 0.20 11.18
CA ALA A 21 -15.57 1.08 12.10
C ALA A 21 -17.09 1.11 11.82
N LEU A 22 -17.47 1.13 10.54
CA LEU A 22 -18.86 1.07 10.10
C LEU A 22 -19.49 -0.30 10.39
N GLN A 23 -18.69 -1.38 10.35
CA GLN A 23 -19.13 -2.72 10.74
C GLN A 23 -19.48 -2.78 12.23
N ILE A 24 -18.58 -2.29 13.08
CA ILE A 24 -18.73 -2.31 14.54
C ILE A 24 -19.88 -1.41 14.98
N SER A 25 -20.08 -0.28 14.31
CA SER A 25 -21.12 0.68 14.65
C SER A 25 -22.52 0.27 14.15
N HIS A 26 -22.64 -0.85 13.42
CA HIS A 26 -23.89 -1.30 12.79
C HIS A 26 -24.56 -0.24 11.87
N VAL A 27 -23.81 0.76 11.42
CA VAL A 27 -24.32 1.87 10.58
C VAL A 27 -24.62 1.41 9.16
N LEU A 28 -23.89 0.40 8.69
CA LEU A 28 -24.04 -0.18 7.36
C LEU A 28 -24.28 -1.67 7.46
N ASP A 29 -25.05 -2.17 6.49
CA ASP A 29 -25.29 -3.59 6.35
C ASP A 29 -23.96 -4.35 6.16
N GLN A 30 -23.91 -5.58 6.66
CA GLN A 30 -22.68 -6.36 6.80
C GLN A 30 -22.02 -6.61 5.43
N SER A 31 -22.82 -6.70 4.37
CA SER A 31 -22.38 -6.85 2.97
C SER A 31 -21.62 -5.61 2.46
N THR A 32 -22.13 -4.41 2.74
CA THR A 32 -21.53 -3.15 2.29
C THR A 32 -20.24 -2.85 3.05
N SER A 33 -20.24 -3.05 4.37
CA SER A 33 -19.03 -2.88 5.19
C SER A 33 -17.91 -3.85 4.76
N ARG A 34 -18.24 -5.11 4.46
CA ARG A 34 -17.28 -6.09 3.96
C ARG A 34 -16.71 -5.68 2.60
N THR A 35 -17.56 -5.16 1.71
CA THR A 35 -17.15 -4.68 0.39
C THR A 35 -16.16 -3.50 0.48
N ILE A 36 -16.45 -2.51 1.35
CA ILE A 36 -15.56 -1.36 1.59
C ILE A 36 -14.20 -1.83 2.14
N SER A 37 -14.22 -2.76 3.10
CA SER A 37 -12.99 -3.31 3.70
C SER A 37 -12.16 -4.09 2.67
N THR A 38 -12.80 -4.92 1.82
CA THR A 38 -12.13 -5.66 0.74
C THR A 38 -11.54 -4.71 -0.31
N PHE A 39 -12.26 -3.64 -0.66
CA PHE A 39 -11.74 -2.62 -1.57
C PHE A 39 -10.52 -1.89 -0.99
N GLY A 40 -10.58 -1.50 0.29
CA GLY A 40 -9.43 -0.94 1.01
C GLY A 40 -8.23 -1.88 1.03
N PHE A 41 -8.46 -3.18 1.23
CA PHE A 41 -7.40 -4.19 1.18
C PHE A 41 -6.79 -4.33 -0.22
N ALA A 42 -7.61 -4.35 -1.28
CA ALA A 42 -7.12 -4.41 -2.66
C ALA A 42 -6.23 -3.20 -2.99
N LEU A 43 -6.65 -1.99 -2.57
CA LEU A 43 -5.82 -0.78 -2.72
C LEU A 43 -4.51 -0.87 -1.94
N ALA A 44 -4.52 -1.43 -0.73
CA ALA A 44 -3.31 -1.65 0.06
C ALA A 44 -2.33 -2.59 -0.65
N VAL A 45 -2.83 -3.68 -1.26
CA VAL A 45 -2.02 -4.63 -2.02
C VAL A 45 -1.39 -3.97 -3.25
N VAL A 46 -2.15 -3.14 -3.98
CA VAL A 46 -1.63 -2.40 -5.13
C VAL A 46 -0.54 -1.42 -4.70
N ALA A 47 -0.78 -0.65 -3.63
CA ALA A 47 0.22 0.27 -3.08
C ALA A 47 1.50 -0.45 -2.66
N TYR A 48 1.36 -1.56 -1.94
CA TYR A 48 2.49 -2.39 -1.51
C TYR A 48 3.26 -2.95 -2.70
N SER A 49 2.58 -3.45 -3.72
CA SER A 49 3.22 -4.03 -4.91
C SER A 49 4.03 -2.99 -5.68
N ARG A 50 3.51 -1.76 -5.83
CA ARG A 50 4.25 -0.67 -6.47
C ARG A 50 5.47 -0.27 -5.66
N TYR A 51 5.31 -0.13 -4.34
CA TYR A 51 6.42 0.18 -3.43
C TYR A 51 7.51 -0.90 -3.46
N ALA A 52 7.13 -2.18 -3.43
CA ALA A 52 8.05 -3.30 -3.47
C ALA A 52 8.88 -3.33 -4.76
N ARG A 53 8.25 -3.08 -5.92
CA ARG A 53 8.96 -2.97 -7.20
C ARG A 53 9.96 -1.83 -7.19
N ARG A 54 9.55 -0.65 -6.71
CA ARG A 54 10.44 0.51 -6.59
C ARG A 54 11.64 0.21 -5.70
N LEU A 55 11.41 -0.42 -4.55
CA LEU A 55 12.47 -0.78 -3.60
C LEU A 55 13.44 -1.83 -4.18
N GLN A 56 12.95 -2.75 -5.03
CA GLN A 56 13.81 -3.67 -5.77
C GLN A 56 14.71 -2.95 -6.76
N THR A 57 14.18 -1.98 -7.51
CA THR A 57 14.98 -1.16 -8.43
C THR A 57 16.03 -0.34 -7.68
N GLU A 58 15.65 0.33 -6.59
CA GLU A 58 16.59 1.10 -5.76
C GLU A 58 17.68 0.20 -5.15
N ASN A 59 17.35 -1.04 -4.75
CA ASN A 59 18.33 -2.01 -4.28
C ASN A 59 19.30 -2.47 -5.38
N GLN A 60 18.80 -2.68 -6.60
CA GLN A 60 19.64 -3.06 -7.74
C GLN A 60 20.64 -1.94 -8.08
N GLU A 61 20.18 -0.69 -8.12
CA GLU A 61 21.04 0.48 -8.33
C GLU A 61 22.10 0.63 -7.24
N LEU A 62 21.73 0.43 -5.97
CA LEU A 62 22.67 0.47 -4.84
C LEU A 62 23.72 -0.64 -4.92
N ARG A 63 23.32 -1.86 -5.31
CA ARG A 63 24.26 -2.97 -5.51
C ARG A 63 25.26 -2.69 -6.62
N GLN A 64 24.80 -2.18 -7.76
CA GLN A 64 25.69 -1.81 -8.87
C GLN A 64 26.71 -0.75 -8.45
N ARG A 65 26.31 0.24 -7.65
CA ARG A 65 27.23 1.27 -7.12
C ARG A 65 28.23 0.71 -6.11
N LEU A 66 27.86 -0.31 -5.35
CA LEU A 66 28.77 -0.99 -4.42
C LEU A 66 29.80 -1.82 -5.17
N GLU A 67 29.38 -2.58 -6.19
CA GLU A 67 30.27 -3.36 -7.06
C GLU A 67 31.28 -2.44 -7.78
N GLN A 68 30.82 -1.34 -8.37
CA GLN A 68 31.71 -0.35 -9.01
C GLN A 68 32.74 0.27 -8.05
N ARG A 69 32.44 0.35 -6.75
CA ARG A 69 33.38 0.86 -5.74
C ARG A 69 34.33 -0.20 -5.20
N GLN A 70 34.01 -1.49 -5.34
CA GLN A 70 34.90 -2.59 -4.95
C GLN A 70 35.91 -2.94 -6.04
N GLU A 71 35.64 -2.56 -7.29
CA GLU A 71 36.56 -2.77 -8.43
C GLU A 71 37.61 -1.65 -8.59
N LEU A 72 37.53 -0.56 -7.81
CA LEU A 72 38.52 0.53 -7.74
C LEU A 72 39.44 0.37 -6.53
#